data_AF-A0A5R8WJD9-F1
#
_entry.id   AF-A0A5R8WJD9-F1
#
_cell.length_a   1.000
_cell.length_b   1.000
_cell.length_c   1.000
_cell.angle_alpha   90.00
_cell.angle_beta   90.00
_cell.angle_gamma   90.00
#
_symmetry.space_group_name_H-M   'P 1'
#
loop_
_entity.id
_entity.type
_entity.pdbx_description
1 polymer ?
#
loop_
_entity_poly.entity_id
_entity_poly.type
_entity_poly.pdbx_seq_one_letter_code
_entity_poly.pdbx_strand_id
1 'polypeptide(L)'
;MQQPETSPHYHIAFPNPALSVPYDKCLSYAQHCLCSFPHGGLKKWTEQQEPPFSYSALVSLKRSTNRKPAPLLVQRILQAFGFRTNPVARPEGKTRTYVYEFAHESDLNNFTHQLSEFEKVKVPAEAASV
;
A
#
# COMPACT_ATOMS: atom_id res chain seq x y z
N MET A 1 -5.44 28.63 41.32
CA MET A 1 -4.75 28.81 40.03
C MET A 1 -5.02 27.56 39.21
N GLN A 2 -5.90 27.65 38.22
CA GLN A 2 -6.28 26.52 37.35
C GLN A 2 -5.24 26.38 36.23
N GLN A 3 -4.72 25.17 36.04
CA GLN A 3 -3.86 24.83 34.90
C GLN A 3 -4.75 24.65 33.66
N PRO A 4 -4.36 25.16 32.48
CA PRO A 4 -5.13 24.95 31.26
C PRO A 4 -4.97 23.50 30.80
N GLU A 5 -6.11 22.85 30.63
CA GLU A 5 -6.25 21.48 30.16
C GLU A 5 -5.84 21.43 28.68
N THR A 6 -4.61 21.00 28.39
CA THR A 6 -4.19 20.70 27.02
C THR A 6 -4.89 19.41 26.59
N SER A 7 -6.14 19.53 26.17
CA SER A 7 -6.84 18.51 25.41
C SER A 7 -6.00 18.19 24.17
N PRO A 8 -5.66 16.93 23.89
CA PRO A 8 -5.06 16.57 22.61
C PRO A 8 -6.13 16.84 21.55
N HIS A 9 -6.04 17.99 20.87
CA HIS A 9 -6.75 18.22 19.64
C HIS A 9 -6.34 17.09 18.70
N TYR A 10 -7.22 16.10 18.52
CA TYR A 10 -7.16 15.21 17.37
C TYR A 10 -7.38 16.12 16.17
N HIS A 11 -6.29 16.64 15.60
CA HIS A 11 -6.33 17.19 14.27
C HIS A 11 -6.82 16.05 13.39
N ILE A 12 -8.08 16.15 12.95
CA ILE A 12 -8.60 15.42 11.81
C ILE A 12 -7.82 15.99 10.63
N ALA A 13 -6.57 15.55 10.49
CA ALA A 13 -5.75 15.87 9.35
C ALA A 13 -6.39 15.15 8.17
N PHE A 14 -7.16 15.90 7.38
CA PHE A 14 -7.59 15.42 6.09
C PHE A 14 -6.31 15.15 5.30
N PRO A 15 -6.13 13.92 4.81
CA PRO A 15 -4.90 13.58 4.10
C PRO A 15 -4.78 14.46 2.87
N ASN A 16 -3.58 14.97 2.60
CA ASN A 16 -3.34 15.86 1.48
C ASN A 16 -3.75 15.13 0.19
N PRO A 17 -4.78 15.60 -0.53
CA PRO A 17 -5.28 14.90 -1.70
C PRO A 17 -4.23 14.80 -2.82
N ALA A 18 -3.28 15.75 -2.88
CA ALA A 18 -2.19 15.72 -3.84
C ALA A 18 -1.15 14.61 -3.56
N LEU A 19 -1.10 14.11 -2.32
CA LEU A 19 -0.17 13.06 -1.88
C LEU A 19 -0.88 11.74 -1.54
N SER A 20 -2.19 11.65 -1.80
CA SER A 20 -3.03 10.52 -1.40
C SER A 20 -3.28 9.56 -2.57
N VAL A 21 -3.10 8.27 -2.32
CA VAL A 21 -3.42 7.20 -3.27
C VAL A 21 -4.45 6.23 -2.67
N PRO A 22 -5.46 5.77 -3.44
CA PRO A 22 -6.42 4.78 -2.97
C PRO A 22 -5.77 3.45 -2.58
N TYR A 23 -6.36 2.75 -1.62
CA TYR A 23 -5.88 1.44 -1.17
C TYR A 23 -5.69 0.43 -2.30
N ASP A 24 -6.62 0.36 -3.25
CA ASP A 24 -6.58 -0.63 -4.34
C ASP A 24 -5.37 -0.46 -5.27
N LYS A 25 -4.94 0.78 -5.51
CA LYS A 25 -3.74 1.06 -6.33
C LYS A 25 -2.47 0.64 -5.59
N CYS A 26 -2.38 0.96 -4.31
CA CYS A 26 -1.28 0.51 -3.44
C CYS A 26 -1.24 -1.01 -3.27
N LEU A 27 -2.40 -1.65 -3.13
CA LEU A 27 -2.52 -3.10 -3.09
C LEU A 27 -2.06 -3.74 -4.41
N SER A 28 -2.49 -3.20 -5.54
CA SER A 28 -2.11 -3.70 -6.87
C SER A 28 -0.60 -3.63 -7.08
N TYR A 29 0.03 -2.51 -6.69
CA TYR A 29 1.48 -2.36 -6.69
C TYR A 29 2.16 -3.43 -5.82
N ALA A 30 1.73 -3.55 -4.55
CA ALA A 30 2.28 -4.51 -3.62
C ALA A 30 2.17 -5.96 -4.15
N GLN A 31 1.01 -6.33 -4.70
CA GLN A 31 0.80 -7.64 -5.31
C GLN A 31 1.71 -7.88 -6.51
N HIS A 32 1.92 -6.88 -7.35
CA HIS A 32 2.85 -6.98 -8.48
C HIS A 32 4.26 -7.28 -7.98
N CYS A 33 4.78 -6.52 -7.02
CA CYS A 33 6.10 -6.77 -6.44
C CYS A 33 6.22 -8.17 -5.82
N LEU A 34 5.19 -8.63 -5.11
CA LEU A 34 5.14 -10.00 -4.54
C LEU A 34 5.07 -11.11 -5.62
N CYS A 35 4.52 -10.78 -6.80
CA CYS A 35 4.46 -11.67 -7.95
C CYS A 35 5.80 -11.75 -8.71
N SER A 36 6.59 -10.68 -8.71
CA SER A 36 7.87 -10.61 -9.43
C SER A 36 9.00 -11.41 -8.79
N PHE A 37 8.83 -11.94 -7.57
CA PHE A 37 9.84 -12.82 -6.98
C PHE A 37 9.93 -14.18 -7.70
N PRO A 38 11.15 -14.69 -7.97
CA PRO A 38 11.34 -16.03 -8.50
C PRO A 38 10.88 -17.10 -7.51
N HIS A 39 10.76 -18.34 -7.98
CA HIS A 39 10.31 -19.47 -7.15
C HIS A 39 11.17 -19.58 -5.87
N GLY A 40 10.50 -19.60 -4.70
CA GLY A 40 11.17 -19.62 -3.39
C GLY A 40 11.80 -18.29 -2.94
N GLY A 41 11.94 -17.30 -3.82
CA GLY A 41 12.52 -15.99 -3.51
C GLY A 41 11.70 -15.18 -2.52
N LEU A 42 10.37 -15.26 -2.62
CA LEU A 42 9.47 -14.55 -1.70
C LEU A 42 9.66 -15.01 -0.24
N LYS A 43 9.82 -16.31 0.00
CA LYS A 43 10.01 -16.85 1.36
C LYS A 43 11.30 -16.29 1.98
N LYS A 44 12.42 -16.36 1.25
CA LYS A 44 13.69 -15.80 1.71
C LYS A 44 13.58 -14.31 1.98
N TRP A 45 12.92 -13.57 1.08
CA TRP A 45 12.70 -12.13 1.27
C TRP A 45 11.90 -11.86 2.54
N THR A 46 10.83 -12.61 2.84
CA THR A 46 10.04 -12.41 4.07
C THR A 46 10.83 -12.55 5.36
N GLU A 47 11.80 -13.46 5.37
CA GLU A 47 12.66 -13.77 6.53
C GLU A 47 13.74 -12.71 6.73
N GLN A 48 14.13 -11.99 5.67
CA GLN A 48 15.16 -10.93 5.69
C GLN A 48 14.63 -9.56 6.11
N GLN A 49 13.31 -9.38 6.21
CA GLN A 49 12.72 -8.11 6.60
C GLN A 49 12.72 -7.94 8.12
N GLU A 50 12.82 -6.70 8.60
CA GLU A 50 12.78 -6.39 10.03
C GLU A 50 11.58 -5.47 10.37
N PRO A 51 10.62 -5.93 11.18
CA PRO A 51 10.43 -7.33 11.63
C PRO A 51 10.06 -8.26 10.44
N PRO A 52 10.24 -9.59 10.57
CA PRO A 52 9.89 -10.51 9.49
C PRO A 52 8.42 -10.41 9.09
N PHE A 53 8.14 -10.65 7.80
CA PHE A 53 6.76 -10.80 7.34
C PHE A 53 6.26 -12.22 7.59
N SER A 54 4.97 -12.35 7.91
CA SER A 54 4.32 -13.66 7.84
C SER A 54 4.19 -14.08 6.38
N TYR A 55 4.87 -15.17 6.01
CA TYR A 55 4.83 -15.73 4.66
C TYR A 55 3.40 -16.06 4.22
N SER A 56 2.57 -16.64 5.11
CA SER A 56 1.18 -16.98 4.80
C SER A 56 0.31 -15.74 4.57
N ALA A 57 0.57 -14.65 5.30
CA ALA A 57 -0.12 -13.38 5.09
C ALA A 57 0.23 -12.76 3.72
N LEU A 58 1.50 -12.81 3.30
CA LEU A 58 1.90 -12.31 1.98
C LEU A 58 1.36 -13.18 0.84
N VAL A 59 1.36 -14.50 1.00
CA VAL A 59 0.75 -15.40 0.00
C VAL A 59 -0.75 -15.14 -0.12
N SER A 60 -1.44 -14.92 0.99
CA SER A 60 -2.88 -14.60 0.99
C SER A 60 -3.16 -13.25 0.34
N LEU A 61 -2.32 -12.25 0.61
CA LEU A 61 -2.41 -10.93 -0.01
C LEU A 61 -2.11 -11.00 -1.51
N LYS A 62 -1.06 -11.72 -1.91
CA LYS A 62 -0.67 -11.97 -3.32
C LYS A 62 -1.80 -12.63 -4.12
N ARG A 63 -2.51 -13.58 -3.51
CA ARG A 63 -3.61 -14.32 -4.16
C ARG A 63 -4.98 -13.61 -4.08
N SER A 64 -5.03 -12.41 -3.50
CA SER A 64 -6.29 -11.68 -3.26
C SER A 64 -7.32 -12.50 -2.45
N THR A 65 -6.89 -13.42 -1.58
CA THR A 65 -7.79 -14.25 -0.78
C THR A 65 -8.17 -13.63 0.57
N ASN A 66 -7.69 -12.41 0.85
CA ASN A 66 -8.03 -11.69 2.06
C ASN A 66 -9.48 -11.19 2.02
N ARG A 67 -10.30 -11.64 2.97
CA ARG A 67 -11.71 -11.21 3.10
C ARG A 67 -11.88 -9.76 3.55
N LYS A 68 -10.82 -9.12 4.07
CA LYS A 68 -10.83 -7.77 4.62
C LYS A 68 -9.61 -6.99 4.13
N PRO A 69 -9.72 -5.65 3.95
CA PRO A 69 -8.57 -4.82 3.66
C PRO A 69 -7.52 -4.94 4.77
N ALA A 70 -6.24 -5.01 4.39
CA ALA A 70 -5.11 -5.19 5.29
C ALA A 70 -4.16 -3.97 5.20
N PRO A 71 -4.60 -2.78 5.63
CA PRO A 71 -3.91 -1.53 5.35
C PRO A 71 -2.48 -1.48 5.93
N LEU A 72 -2.30 -1.96 7.16
CA LEU A 72 -0.98 -1.98 7.80
C LEU A 72 -0.02 -2.96 7.11
N LEU A 73 -0.53 -4.08 6.57
CA LEU A 73 0.30 -5.04 5.85
C LEU A 73 0.78 -4.44 4.52
N VAL A 74 -0.12 -3.81 3.76
CA VAL A 74 0.22 -3.12 2.51
C VAL A 74 1.17 -1.95 2.77
N GLN A 75 0.95 -1.14 3.82
CA GLN A 75 1.88 -0.09 4.25
C GLN A 75 3.28 -0.65 4.46
N ARG A 76 3.42 -1.74 5.24
CA ARG A 76 4.72 -2.35 5.50
C ARG A 76 5.38 -2.87 4.24
N ILE A 77 4.62 -3.46 3.31
CA ILE A 77 5.15 -3.89 2.02
C ILE A 77 5.66 -2.69 1.22
N LEU A 78 4.89 -1.61 1.12
CA LEU A 78 5.30 -0.38 0.45
C LEU A 78 6.59 0.19 1.06
N GLN A 79 6.70 0.22 2.39
CA GLN A 79 7.91 0.64 3.09
C GLN A 79 9.11 -0.24 2.78
N ALA A 80 8.93 -1.56 2.70
CA ALA A 80 9.99 -2.49 2.31
C ALA A 80 10.46 -2.29 0.85
N PHE A 81 9.61 -1.71 0.00
CA PHE A 81 9.96 -1.27 -1.36
C PHE A 81 10.38 0.21 -1.45
N GLY A 82 10.60 0.87 -0.31
CA GLY A 82 11.16 2.22 -0.23
C GLY A 82 10.14 3.35 -0.17
N PHE A 83 8.83 3.07 -0.11
CA PHE A 83 7.80 4.11 -0.04
C PHE A 83 7.36 4.36 1.40
N ARG A 84 7.59 5.59 1.88
CA ARG A 84 7.10 6.03 3.19
C ARG A 84 5.66 6.50 3.06
N THR A 85 4.74 5.67 3.53
CA THR A 85 3.31 5.96 3.47
C THR A 85 2.65 5.86 4.83
N ASN A 86 1.54 6.58 5.00
CA ASN A 86 0.68 6.52 6.16
C ASN A 86 -0.76 6.14 5.73
N PRO A 87 -1.33 5.01 6.21
CA PRO A 87 -2.69 4.64 5.90
C PRO A 87 -3.66 5.49 6.70
N VAL A 88 -4.55 6.19 5.98
CA VAL A 88 -5.62 6.99 6.56
C VAL A 88 -6.95 6.31 6.25
N ALA A 89 -7.68 5.95 7.31
CA ALA A 89 -9.03 5.42 7.17
C ALA A 89 -9.99 6.56 6.82
N ARG A 90 -10.79 6.38 5.77
CA ARG A 90 -11.87 7.28 5.40
C ARG A 90 -13.22 6.62 5.68
N PRO A 91 -14.15 7.30 6.35
CA PRO A 91 -15.51 6.83 6.47
C PRO A 91 -16.20 6.93 5.11
N GLU A 92 -16.74 5.81 4.62
CA GLU A 92 -17.55 5.76 3.40
C GLU A 92 -18.89 5.10 3.75
N GLY A 93 -19.81 5.90 4.27
CA GLY A 93 -21.08 5.39 4.81
C GLY A 93 -20.85 4.42 5.98
N LYS A 94 -21.27 3.16 5.83
CA LYS A 94 -21.10 2.10 6.85
C LYS A 94 -19.79 1.34 6.73
N THR A 95 -19.02 1.56 5.67
CA THR A 95 -17.73 0.90 5.42
C THR A 95 -16.57 1.85 5.69
N ARG A 96 -15.40 1.26 5.94
CA ARG A 96 -14.14 2.00 6.06
C ARG A 96 -13.34 1.73 4.79
N THR A 97 -13.06 2.78 4.03
CA THR A 97 -12.08 2.75 2.95
C THR A 97 -10.74 3.26 3.49
N TYR A 98 -9.67 3.00 2.75
CA TYR A 98 -8.32 3.43 3.14
C TYR A 98 -7.68 4.16 1.97
N VAL A 99 -6.92 5.20 2.30
CA VAL A 99 -5.98 5.86 1.38
C VAL A 99 -4.60 5.85 2.01
N TYR A 100 -3.56 5.90 1.19
CA TYR A 100 -2.19 6.05 1.62
C TYR A 100 -1.72 7.45 1.29
N GLU A 101 -1.34 8.18 2.32
CA GLU A 101 -0.65 9.46 2.17
C GLU A 101 0.86 9.19 2.05
N PHE A 102 1.47 9.66 0.98
CA PHE A 102 2.91 9.58 0.75
C PHE A 102 3.61 10.73 1.48
N ALA A 103 4.76 10.44 2.09
CA ALA A 103 5.52 11.44 2.83
C ALA A 103 6.06 12.57 1.92
N HIS A 104 6.41 12.24 0.68
CA HIS A 104 6.99 13.17 -0.28
C HIS A 104 6.39 13.01 -1.67
N GLU A 105 6.32 14.10 -2.42
CA GLU A 105 5.87 14.09 -3.83
C GLU A 105 6.80 13.22 -4.70
N SER A 106 8.10 13.18 -4.40
CA SER A 106 9.05 12.32 -5.11
C SER A 106 8.72 10.83 -4.95
N ASP A 107 8.27 10.40 -3.77
CA ASP A 107 7.85 9.02 -3.52
C ASP A 107 6.57 8.69 -4.30
N LEU A 108 5.62 9.63 -4.34
CA LEU A 108 4.39 9.49 -5.11
C LEU A 108 4.67 9.42 -6.62
N ASN A 109 5.54 10.29 -7.14
CA ASN A 109 5.90 10.31 -8.55
C ASN A 109 6.59 9.00 -8.95
N ASN A 110 7.53 8.52 -8.14
CA ASN A 110 8.20 7.24 -8.37
C ASN A 110 7.22 6.06 -8.30
N PHE A 111 6.34 6.05 -7.29
CA PHE A 111 5.28 5.04 -7.16
C PHE A 111 4.38 5.00 -8.39
N THR A 112 3.90 6.17 -8.82
CA THR A 112 2.98 6.30 -9.95
C THR A 112 3.65 5.89 -11.25
N HIS A 113 4.92 6.28 -11.45
CA HIS A 113 5.71 5.85 -12.59
C HIS A 113 5.85 4.33 -12.61
N GLN A 114 6.33 3.71 -11.54
CA GLN A 114 6.49 2.25 -11.47
C GLN A 114 5.16 1.50 -11.64
N LEU A 115 4.08 1.98 -11.03
CA LEU A 115 2.76 1.39 -11.19
C LEU A 115 2.29 1.46 -12.65
N SER A 116 2.51 2.58 -13.33
CA SER A 116 2.14 2.72 -14.74
C SER A 116 2.92 1.77 -15.65
N GLU A 117 4.21 1.53 -15.37
CA GLU A 117 5.01 0.56 -16.09
C GLU A 117 4.48 -0.87 -15.90
N PHE A 118 4.09 -1.23 -14.67
CA PHE A 118 3.49 -2.53 -14.39
C PHE A 118 2.11 -2.70 -15.04
N GLU A 119 1.31 -1.64 -15.11
CA GLU A 119 0.01 -1.65 -15.80
C GLU A 119 0.19 -1.84 -17.32
N LYS A 120 1.21 -1.22 -17.94
CA LYS A 120 1.53 -1.43 -19.37
C LYS A 120 1.92 -2.87 -19.67
N VAL A 121 2.70 -3.53 -18.80
CA VAL A 121 3.10 -4.94 -18.96
C VAL A 121 1.92 -5.90 -18.81
N LYS A 122 0.82 -5.47 -18.16
CA LYS A 122 -0.42 -6.25 -18.10
C LYS A 122 -1.26 -6.17 -19.39
N VAL A 123 -0.98 -5.19 -20.27
CA VAL A 123 -1.67 -4.95 -21.55
C VAL A 123 -0.76 -5.16 -22.77
N PRO A 124 -0.11 -6.32 -22.91
CA PRO A 124 0.16 -6.82 -24.26
C PRO A 124 -0.01 -8.34 -24.35
N ALA A 125 -1.23 -8.81 -24.68
CA ALA A 125 -1.46 -10.14 -25.25
C ALA A 125 -2.84 -10.32 -25.93
N GLU A 126 -3.85 -9.49 -25.63
CA GLU A 126 -5.23 -9.73 -26.12
C GLU A 126 -5.84 -8.55 -26.92
N ALA A 127 -5.02 -7.61 -27.42
CA ALA A 127 -5.49 -6.48 -28.24
C ALA A 127 -4.79 -6.38 -29.61
N ALA A 128 -4.18 -7.47 -30.09
CA ALA A 128 -3.62 -7.58 -31.44
C ALA A 128 -4.18 -8.82 -32.14
N SER A 129 -5.49 -8.84 -32.34
CA SER A 129 -6.16 -9.71 -33.31
C SER A 129 -7.47 -9.04 -33.72
N VAL A 130 -7.36 -8.06 -34.62
CA VAL A 130 -8.38 -7.70 -35.61
C VAL A 130 -7.76 -7.94 -36.97
#